data_AF-A0A6A5UXI5-F1
#
_entry.id   AF-A0A6A5UXI5-F1
#
_cell.length_a   1.000
_cell.length_b   1.000
_cell.length_c   1.000
_cell.angle_alpha   90.00
_cell.angle_beta   90.00
_cell.angle_gamma   90.00
#
_symmetry.space_group_name_H-M   'P 1'
#
loop_
_entity.id
_entity.type
_entity.pdbx_description
1 polymer ?
#
loop_
_entity_poly.entity_id
_entity_poly.type
_entity_poly.pdbx_seq_one_letter_code
_entity_poly.pdbx_strand_id
1 'polypeptide(L)'
;LRFTMHLSIFLSALALLPTTLAQLSGSVGPTTNTRAKTTTKTCDITAYGAKADKTTDIGPPLAAAWAACQNGGVVDGNMIMIRDTTDFEFFSSTGKGAIQGSNGYEVHKAQGQCKGARLLRTYRVTNFSIHDVVLVDAPMYHLVMDSCTNGEVYNMAIRAGEWGCLDGIDLVSNNIHIHDVMITNKDECVTVKSPSKNILVENIYCNWSGGSAIGSLGTGTAISQVVYRNIYTWKSNQMFMIKSNGGSGYLEDVVLENFIGHGNAWSLDIDQEWSSMSKIEGNGVQLSNFTIRNWKGTEANGASRGPIKLNCADGAPCTDFKITDFAMWTETGNKQ
;
A
#
# COMPACT_ATOMS: atom_id res chain seq x y z
N LEU A 1 -64.34 -18.73 -31.53
CA LEU A 1 -64.03 -17.43 -30.90
C LEU A 1 -63.67 -17.66 -29.43
N ARG A 2 -62.66 -16.94 -28.93
CA ARG A 2 -61.99 -16.97 -27.60
C ARG A 2 -60.80 -17.93 -27.49
N PHE A 3 -59.64 -17.41 -27.89
CA PHE A 3 -58.34 -17.82 -27.37
C PHE A 3 -58.03 -16.93 -26.15
N THR A 4 -57.82 -17.54 -24.99
CA THR A 4 -57.30 -16.87 -23.78
C THR A 4 -55.79 -16.96 -23.82
N MET A 5 -55.11 -15.82 -23.94
CA MET A 5 -53.65 -15.73 -23.90
C MET A 5 -53.24 -15.40 -22.46
N HIS A 6 -52.58 -16.34 -21.77
CA HIS A 6 -51.94 -16.07 -20.49
C HIS A 6 -50.53 -15.52 -20.75
N LEU A 7 -50.36 -14.23 -20.47
CA LEU A 7 -49.06 -13.55 -20.48
C LEU A 7 -48.42 -13.72 -19.11
N SER A 8 -47.54 -14.71 -18.96
CA SER A 8 -46.70 -14.85 -17.77
C SER A 8 -45.55 -13.85 -17.84
N ILE A 9 -45.66 -12.76 -17.08
CA ILE A 9 -44.57 -11.79 -16.90
C ILE A 9 -43.55 -12.41 -15.95
N PHE A 10 -42.42 -12.87 -16.49
CA PHE A 10 -41.24 -13.18 -15.67
C PHE A 10 -40.65 -11.86 -15.17
N LEU A 11 -40.95 -11.53 -13.92
CA LEU A 11 -40.26 -10.45 -13.20
C LEU A 11 -38.88 -10.98 -12.82
N SER A 12 -37.86 -10.72 -13.64
CA SER A 12 -36.47 -10.95 -13.25
C SER A 12 -36.14 -10.00 -12.11
N ALA A 13 -36.08 -10.51 -10.88
CA ALA A 13 -35.52 -9.81 -9.75
C ALA A 13 -34.03 -9.60 -10.04
N LEU A 14 -33.68 -8.43 -10.56
CA LEU A 14 -32.31 -7.96 -10.63
C LEU A 14 -31.87 -7.78 -9.18
N ALA A 15 -31.19 -8.78 -8.62
CA ALA A 15 -30.55 -8.66 -7.33
C ALA A 15 -29.51 -7.54 -7.46
N LEU A 16 -29.87 -6.35 -6.97
CA LEU A 16 -28.94 -5.28 -6.67
C LEU A 16 -27.98 -5.86 -5.62
N LEU A 17 -26.86 -6.41 -6.09
CA LEU A 17 -25.68 -6.60 -5.27
C LEU A 17 -25.43 -5.25 -4.58
N PRO A 18 -25.21 -5.21 -3.25
CA PRO A 18 -24.83 -3.98 -2.61
C PRO A 18 -23.53 -3.51 -3.26
N THR A 19 -23.65 -2.47 -4.09
CA THR A 19 -22.51 -1.68 -4.51
C THR A 19 -21.96 -1.09 -3.23
N THR A 20 -20.87 -1.65 -2.72
CA THR A 20 -20.06 -1.09 -1.65
C THR A 20 -19.46 0.23 -2.18
N LEU A 21 -20.29 1.28 -2.19
CA LEU A 21 -19.94 2.65 -2.55
C LEU A 21 -19.75 3.40 -1.22
N ALA A 22 -18.52 3.85 -1.00
CA ALA A 22 -17.96 4.53 0.19
C ALA A 22 -17.20 3.63 1.18
N GLN A 23 -16.07 3.09 0.73
CA GLN A 23 -15.04 2.42 1.52
C GLN A 23 -14.19 3.38 2.36
N LEU A 24 -14.05 4.63 1.94
CA LEU A 24 -13.54 5.72 2.78
C LEU A 24 -14.65 6.14 3.75
N SER A 25 -14.30 6.40 5.00
CA SER A 25 -15.26 6.81 6.04
C SER A 25 -15.55 8.31 6.04
N GLY A 26 -14.82 9.10 5.24
CA GLY A 26 -14.99 10.54 5.11
C GLY A 26 -13.99 11.14 4.11
N SER A 27 -13.87 12.47 4.11
CA SER A 27 -12.87 13.18 3.30
C SER A 27 -11.44 12.80 3.71
N VAL A 28 -10.56 12.75 2.72
CA VAL A 28 -9.11 12.64 2.88
C VAL A 28 -8.44 13.95 2.42
N GLY A 29 -7.16 14.11 2.74
CA GLY A 29 -6.38 15.27 2.30
C GLY A 29 -6.37 16.44 3.31
N PRO A 30 -5.59 17.49 3.01
CA PRO A 30 -5.49 18.68 3.85
C PRO A 30 -6.81 19.44 3.92
N THR A 31 -7.08 20.06 5.07
CA THR A 31 -8.30 20.88 5.27
C THR A 31 -8.19 22.27 4.68
N THR A 32 -6.97 22.76 4.43
CA THR A 32 -6.72 24.02 3.74
C THR A 32 -5.79 23.83 2.56
N ASN A 33 -6.05 24.54 1.47
CA ASN A 33 -5.21 24.45 0.27
C ASN A 33 -3.88 25.19 0.47
N THR A 34 -2.89 24.81 -0.33
CA THR A 34 -1.54 25.39 -0.30
C THR A 34 -1.53 26.92 -0.40
N ARG A 35 -2.42 27.51 -1.22
CA ARG A 35 -2.49 28.97 -1.40
C ARG A 35 -2.84 29.66 -0.09
N ALA A 36 -3.83 29.17 0.65
CA ALA A 36 -4.21 29.71 1.95
C ALA A 36 -3.05 29.61 2.98
N LYS A 37 -2.31 28.50 2.96
CA LYS A 37 -1.11 28.32 3.81
C LYS A 37 -0.03 29.35 3.44
N THR A 38 0.26 29.53 2.14
CA THR A 38 1.27 30.49 1.66
C THR A 38 0.92 31.95 1.96
N THR A 39 -0.37 32.32 1.96
CA THR A 39 -0.81 33.67 2.36
C THR A 39 -0.60 33.94 3.85
N THR A 40 -0.54 32.89 4.68
CA THR A 40 -0.28 33.02 6.12
C THR A 40 1.21 33.25 6.35
N LYS A 41 2.06 32.33 5.87
CA LYS A 41 3.51 32.44 5.98
C LYS A 41 4.19 31.49 5.01
N THR A 42 5.30 31.94 4.42
CA THR A 42 6.22 31.08 3.67
C THR A 42 7.58 31.05 4.38
N CYS A 43 8.03 29.87 4.79
CA CYS A 43 9.34 29.64 5.39
C CYS A 43 10.33 29.12 4.33
N ASP A 44 11.00 30.01 3.58
CA ASP A 44 12.05 29.61 2.62
C ASP A 44 13.31 29.16 3.37
N ILE A 45 13.70 27.89 3.19
CA ILE A 45 14.84 27.26 3.88
C ILE A 45 16.18 27.98 3.65
N THR A 46 16.34 28.73 2.55
CA THR A 46 17.56 29.53 2.30
C THR A 46 17.71 30.67 3.29
N ALA A 47 16.60 31.23 3.79
CA ALA A 47 16.60 32.20 4.88
C ALA A 47 16.98 31.57 6.24
N TYR A 48 16.98 30.24 6.33
CA TYR A 48 17.39 29.47 7.51
C TYR A 48 18.74 28.75 7.32
N GLY A 49 19.51 29.16 6.31
CA GLY A 49 20.89 28.69 6.10
C GLY A 49 21.05 27.52 5.12
N ALA A 50 19.97 27.10 4.44
CA ALA A 50 20.10 26.10 3.38
C ALA A 50 20.93 26.64 2.21
N LYS A 51 21.84 25.80 1.70
CA LYS A 51 22.63 26.09 0.50
C LYS A 51 22.45 24.97 -0.52
N ALA A 52 22.09 25.34 -1.74
CA ALA A 52 21.94 24.40 -2.85
C ALA A 52 23.32 24.06 -3.48
N ASP A 53 24.25 23.55 -2.66
CA ASP A 53 25.64 23.26 -3.06
C ASP A 53 26.00 21.77 -3.01
N LYS A 54 25.05 20.91 -2.65
CA LYS A 54 25.18 19.44 -2.47
C LYS A 54 26.11 19.00 -1.33
N THR A 55 26.65 19.93 -0.56
CA THR A 55 27.67 19.65 0.47
C THR A 55 27.26 20.13 1.86
N THR A 56 26.54 21.25 1.93
CA THR A 56 25.99 21.79 3.16
C THR A 56 24.82 20.93 3.60
N ASP A 57 24.86 20.45 4.84
CA ASP A 57 23.77 19.70 5.43
C ASP A 57 22.49 20.54 5.46
N ILE A 58 21.45 20.03 4.79
CA ILE A 58 20.14 20.66 4.69
C ILE A 58 19.23 20.35 5.88
N GLY A 59 19.61 19.40 6.74
CA GLY A 59 18.87 18.99 7.94
C GLY A 59 18.61 20.15 8.91
N PRO A 60 19.64 20.86 9.39
CA PRO A 60 19.44 21.98 10.32
C PRO A 60 18.58 23.13 9.73
N PRO A 61 18.78 23.57 8.47
CA PRO A 61 17.89 24.54 7.84
C PRO A 61 16.44 24.06 7.70
N LEU A 62 16.20 22.80 7.34
CA LEU A 62 14.85 22.22 7.30
C LEU A 62 14.21 22.21 8.69
N ALA A 63 14.96 21.80 9.72
CA ALA A 63 14.48 21.78 11.09
C ALA A 63 14.19 23.19 11.63
N ALA A 64 14.98 24.20 11.24
CA ALA A 64 14.76 25.59 11.62
C ALA A 64 13.56 26.23 10.88
N ALA A 65 13.43 25.96 9.58
CA ALA A 65 12.28 26.41 8.78
C ALA A 65 10.98 25.76 9.24
N TRP A 66 11.00 24.43 9.46
CA TRP A 66 9.93 23.71 10.15
C TRP A 66 9.76 24.38 11.54
N ALA A 67 10.77 24.64 12.38
CA ALA A 67 10.57 25.21 13.74
C ALA A 67 9.82 26.54 13.74
N ALA A 68 10.20 27.44 12.83
CA ALA A 68 9.55 28.73 12.62
C ALA A 68 8.11 28.62 12.06
N CYS A 69 7.73 27.42 11.61
CA CYS A 69 6.46 27.06 11.01
C CYS A 69 5.74 25.84 11.67
N GLN A 70 6.28 25.15 12.71
CA GLN A 70 5.88 23.77 13.14
C GLN A 70 5.48 23.59 14.62
N ASN A 71 6.12 24.27 15.58
CA ASN A 71 6.18 23.97 17.02
C ASN A 71 6.18 22.47 17.47
N GLY A 72 7.36 21.80 17.55
CA GLY A 72 7.44 20.50 18.27
C GLY A 72 8.66 19.54 18.26
N GLY A 73 9.67 19.63 17.36
CA GLY A 73 11.01 18.97 17.43
C GLY A 73 11.15 17.42 17.35
N VAL A 74 12.38 16.89 17.10
CA VAL A 74 13.02 15.54 17.38
C VAL A 74 14.07 15.18 16.31
N VAL A 75 15.08 14.31 16.59
CA VAL A 75 15.42 13.08 15.78
C VAL A 75 16.16 11.99 16.59
N ASP A 76 15.66 10.75 16.49
CA ASP A 76 16.41 9.49 16.20
C ASP A 76 15.61 8.67 15.14
N GLY A 77 16.27 8.16 14.09
CA GLY A 77 15.73 7.33 12.98
C GLY A 77 14.76 7.97 11.96
N ASN A 78 14.87 7.57 10.66
CA ASN A 78 14.25 8.13 9.41
C ASN A 78 15.00 9.34 8.82
N MET A 79 15.02 9.48 7.49
CA MET A 79 15.66 10.64 6.82
C MET A 79 14.77 11.89 6.87
N ILE A 80 13.48 11.74 6.59
CA ILE A 80 12.46 12.76 6.84
C ILE A 80 11.33 12.12 7.66
N MET A 81 11.04 12.70 8.82
CA MET A 81 9.92 12.28 9.67
C MET A 81 9.00 13.46 9.92
N ILE A 82 7.75 13.32 9.51
CA ILE A 82 6.66 14.25 9.84
C ILE A 82 5.80 13.57 10.88
N ARG A 83 5.61 14.22 12.03
CA ARG A 83 4.91 13.61 13.14
C ARG A 83 4.02 14.59 13.87
N ASP A 84 2.98 14.07 14.51
CA ASP A 84 2.16 14.81 15.47
C ASP A 84 1.58 16.11 14.86
N THR A 85 1.08 16.04 13.63
CA THR A 85 0.61 17.21 12.87
C THR A 85 -0.72 16.96 12.17
N THR A 86 -1.41 18.03 11.80
CA THR A 86 -2.68 18.00 11.09
C THR A 86 -2.73 19.06 10.00
N ASP A 87 -3.55 18.87 8.97
CA ASP A 87 -3.64 19.77 7.82
C ASP A 87 -2.28 19.94 7.11
N PHE A 88 -1.70 18.80 6.70
CA PHE A 88 -0.35 18.72 6.18
C PHE A 88 -0.34 18.38 4.68
N GLU A 89 0.59 18.94 3.93
CA GLU A 89 0.74 18.67 2.50
C GLU A 89 2.23 18.58 2.16
N PHE A 90 2.68 17.44 1.63
CA PHE A 90 4.04 17.22 1.15
C PHE A 90 4.03 17.03 -0.36
N PHE A 91 4.55 18.00 -1.10
CA PHE A 91 4.43 17.97 -2.56
C PHE A 91 5.55 18.69 -3.30
N SER A 92 5.63 18.45 -4.62
CA SER A 92 6.39 19.28 -5.54
C SER A 92 5.45 20.02 -6.49
N SER A 93 5.54 21.35 -6.51
CA SER A 93 4.80 22.18 -7.48
C SER A 93 5.17 21.93 -8.94
N THR A 94 6.25 21.18 -9.20
CA THR A 94 6.76 20.90 -10.55
C THR A 94 6.59 19.44 -10.96
N GLY A 95 6.16 18.56 -10.04
CA GLY A 95 6.20 17.11 -10.25
C GLY A 95 7.61 16.53 -10.39
N LYS A 96 8.66 17.31 -10.10
CA LYS A 96 10.08 16.93 -10.26
C LYS A 96 10.85 16.87 -8.94
N GLY A 97 10.20 17.22 -7.83
CA GLY A 97 10.80 17.11 -6.51
C GLY A 97 11.13 15.64 -6.22
N ALA A 98 12.39 15.37 -5.91
CA ALA A 98 12.86 14.01 -5.68
C ALA A 98 13.68 13.94 -4.39
N ILE A 99 13.54 12.83 -3.69
CA ILE A 99 14.38 12.47 -2.56
C ILE A 99 15.21 11.26 -2.97
N GLN A 100 16.52 11.48 -3.09
CA GLN A 100 17.50 10.42 -3.26
C GLN A 100 17.95 9.96 -1.87
N GLY A 101 17.79 8.67 -1.56
CA GLY A 101 18.20 8.04 -0.29
C GLY A 101 19.70 8.01 -0.02
N SER A 102 20.48 8.71 -0.85
CA SER A 102 21.90 9.00 -0.66
C SER A 102 22.73 7.74 -0.46
N ASN A 103 22.78 6.93 -1.51
CA ASN A 103 23.56 5.70 -1.64
C ASN A 103 22.98 4.46 -0.93
N GLY A 104 21.67 4.21 -1.06
CA GLY A 104 21.09 2.92 -0.67
C GLY A 104 21.90 1.77 -1.27
N TYR A 105 22.22 1.88 -2.56
CA TYR A 105 23.10 0.95 -3.27
C TYR A 105 24.50 0.77 -2.64
N GLU A 106 25.12 1.80 -2.03
CA GLU A 106 26.43 1.65 -1.36
C GLU A 106 26.28 0.92 -0.04
N VAL A 107 25.20 1.18 0.71
CA VAL A 107 24.93 0.43 1.94
C VAL A 107 24.68 -1.04 1.62
N HIS A 108 23.89 -1.31 0.58
CA HIS A 108 23.62 -2.67 0.11
C HIS A 108 24.90 -3.37 -0.33
N LYS A 109 25.77 -2.68 -1.10
CA LYS A 109 27.07 -3.20 -1.54
C LYS A 109 28.04 -3.46 -0.39
N ALA A 110 28.14 -2.53 0.56
CA ALA A 110 29.13 -2.60 1.63
C ALA A 110 28.76 -3.63 2.71
N GLN A 111 27.46 -3.76 3.01
CA GLN A 111 27.00 -4.55 4.15
C GLN A 111 26.41 -5.91 3.78
N GLY A 112 26.11 -6.14 2.50
CA GLY A 112 25.48 -7.38 2.02
C GLY A 112 24.09 -7.63 2.62
N GLN A 113 23.48 -6.60 3.22
CA GLN A 113 22.14 -6.64 3.79
C GLN A 113 21.52 -5.23 3.80
N CYS A 114 20.21 -5.16 3.96
CA CYS A 114 19.47 -3.90 4.05
C CYS A 114 19.55 -3.34 5.45
N LYS A 115 20.27 -2.24 5.59
CA LYS A 115 20.45 -1.50 6.84
C LYS A 115 20.46 -0.02 6.51
N GLY A 116 20.03 0.83 7.43
CA GLY A 116 20.08 2.28 7.27
C GLY A 116 18.77 2.97 7.63
N ALA A 117 18.59 4.21 7.17
CA ALA A 117 17.37 4.95 7.41
C ALA A 117 16.24 4.52 6.45
N ARG A 118 14.99 4.60 6.91
CA ARG A 118 13.84 4.73 6.01
C ARG A 118 13.80 6.15 5.46
N LEU A 119 13.25 6.33 4.27
CA LEU A 119 13.33 7.60 3.57
C LEU A 119 12.32 8.63 4.11
N LEU A 120 11.03 8.31 4.07
CA LEU A 120 9.95 9.19 4.52
C LEU A 120 9.02 8.44 5.47
N ARG A 121 8.73 9.04 6.63
CA ARG A 121 7.74 8.55 7.57
C ARG A 121 6.76 9.64 7.97
N THR A 122 5.46 9.35 7.90
CA THR A 122 4.43 10.10 8.61
C THR A 122 4.00 9.32 9.85
N TYR A 123 3.92 9.98 10.99
CA TYR A 123 3.53 9.37 12.26
C TYR A 123 2.50 10.20 13.01
N ARG A 124 1.29 9.67 13.22
CA ARG A 124 0.18 10.42 13.82
C ARG A 124 -0.10 11.73 13.09
N VAL A 125 -0.20 11.64 11.77
CA VAL A 125 -0.57 12.76 10.89
C VAL A 125 -2.04 12.64 10.50
N THR A 126 -2.80 13.72 10.62
CA THR A 126 -4.24 13.76 10.28
C THR A 126 -4.52 14.77 9.16
N ASN A 127 -5.48 14.51 8.28
CA ASN A 127 -5.88 15.40 7.19
C ASN A 127 -4.66 15.82 6.35
N PHE A 128 -4.15 14.91 5.54
CA PHE A 128 -2.89 15.14 4.85
C PHE A 128 -2.85 14.59 3.44
N SER A 129 -1.94 15.14 2.64
CA SER A 129 -1.59 14.59 1.34
C SER A 129 -0.07 14.49 1.13
N ILE A 130 0.34 13.47 0.37
CA ILE A 130 1.71 13.32 -0.14
C ILE A 130 1.61 13.05 -1.64
N HIS A 131 2.11 13.95 -2.48
CA HIS A 131 1.92 13.82 -3.92
C HIS A 131 2.97 14.53 -4.77
N ASP A 132 3.03 14.18 -6.05
CA ASP A 132 3.89 14.82 -7.05
C ASP A 132 5.39 14.79 -6.69
N VAL A 133 5.82 13.76 -5.95
CA VAL A 133 7.21 13.58 -5.50
C VAL A 133 7.75 12.21 -5.88
N VAL A 134 9.06 12.13 -6.07
CA VAL A 134 9.78 10.90 -6.42
C VAL A 134 10.65 10.44 -5.26
N LEU A 135 10.56 9.17 -4.87
CA LEU A 135 11.39 8.55 -3.83
C LEU A 135 12.34 7.54 -4.48
N VAL A 136 13.65 7.70 -4.29
CA VAL A 136 14.65 6.90 -5.01
C VAL A 136 15.66 6.29 -4.04
N ASP A 137 15.91 4.99 -4.20
CA ASP A 137 17.06 4.26 -3.62
C ASP A 137 17.17 4.46 -2.10
N ALA A 138 16.07 4.19 -1.39
CA ALA A 138 16.10 4.19 0.06
C ALA A 138 17.04 3.10 0.59
N PRO A 139 17.80 3.36 1.67
CA PRO A 139 18.59 2.31 2.33
C PRO A 139 17.73 1.17 2.91
N MET A 140 16.48 1.48 3.30
CA MET A 140 15.42 0.54 3.68
C MET A 140 14.08 0.95 3.03
N TYR A 141 13.02 1.20 3.81
CA TYR A 141 11.68 1.52 3.32
C TYR A 141 11.60 2.94 2.75
N HIS A 142 10.74 3.15 1.74
CA HIS A 142 10.60 4.45 1.08
C HIS A 142 9.56 5.33 1.79
N LEU A 143 8.31 4.87 1.90
CA LEU A 143 7.25 5.61 2.58
C LEU A 143 6.58 4.73 3.63
N VAL A 144 6.56 5.21 4.87
CA VAL A 144 5.81 4.57 5.96
C VAL A 144 4.80 5.54 6.54
N MET A 145 3.54 5.14 6.56
CA MET A 145 2.45 5.85 7.25
C MET A 145 2.07 5.08 8.51
N ASP A 146 2.31 5.66 9.67
CA ASP A 146 2.05 5.03 10.95
C ASP A 146 1.06 5.86 11.77
N SER A 147 -0.03 5.23 12.18
CA SER A 147 -1.07 5.81 13.02
C SER A 147 -1.66 7.10 12.43
N CYS A 148 -1.75 7.20 11.10
CA CYS A 148 -2.25 8.37 10.40
C CYS A 148 -3.76 8.25 10.10
N THR A 149 -4.41 9.38 9.79
CA THR A 149 -5.85 9.42 9.49
C THR A 149 -6.22 10.47 8.43
N ASN A 150 -7.20 10.17 7.56
CA ASN A 150 -7.68 11.08 6.50
C ASN A 150 -6.56 11.50 5.53
N GLY A 151 -5.83 10.51 5.02
CA GLY A 151 -4.65 10.70 4.17
C GLY A 151 -4.92 10.40 2.70
N GLU A 152 -4.31 11.17 1.81
CA GLU A 152 -4.34 10.95 0.36
C GLU A 152 -2.90 10.89 -0.19
N VAL A 153 -2.54 9.82 -0.91
CA VAL A 153 -1.20 9.64 -1.48
C VAL A 153 -1.31 9.35 -2.96
N TYR A 154 -0.75 10.22 -3.82
CA TYR A 154 -0.96 10.10 -5.25
C TYR A 154 0.10 10.76 -6.14
N ASN A 155 0.09 10.44 -7.44
CA ASN A 155 1.05 10.98 -8.42
C ASN A 155 2.52 10.80 -7.98
N MET A 156 2.86 9.61 -7.50
CA MET A 156 4.21 9.30 -6.99
C MET A 156 4.91 8.25 -7.83
N ALA A 157 6.24 8.35 -7.89
CA ALA A 157 7.10 7.29 -8.39
C ALA A 157 8.10 6.88 -7.29
N ILE A 158 8.15 5.58 -7.00
CA ILE A 158 9.12 4.99 -6.09
C ILE A 158 10.00 4.03 -6.88
N ARG A 159 11.33 4.18 -6.78
CA ARG A 159 12.27 3.29 -7.47
C ARG A 159 13.44 2.91 -6.56
N ALA A 160 13.61 1.62 -6.37
CA ALA A 160 14.62 1.01 -5.51
C ALA A 160 15.46 -0.04 -6.25
N GLY A 161 16.45 -0.58 -5.55
CA GLY A 161 17.14 -1.80 -5.97
C GLY A 161 16.28 -3.07 -5.83
N GLU A 162 16.80 -4.19 -6.32
CA GLU A 162 16.11 -5.47 -6.29
C GLU A 162 16.39 -6.28 -5.00
N TRP A 163 15.90 -5.79 -3.86
CA TRP A 163 16.04 -6.47 -2.56
C TRP A 163 14.75 -6.49 -1.71
N GLY A 164 14.58 -7.58 -0.94
CA GLY A 164 13.38 -7.91 -0.16
C GLY A 164 13.26 -7.19 1.18
N CYS A 165 13.49 -5.88 1.18
CA CYS A 165 13.52 -5.02 2.39
C CYS A 165 13.36 -3.53 2.03
N LEU A 166 13.11 -3.26 0.74
CA LEU A 166 13.10 -1.93 0.12
C LEU A 166 11.65 -1.54 -0.18
N ASP A 167 10.81 -1.71 0.84
CA ASP A 167 9.37 -1.54 0.84
C ASP A 167 9.00 -0.19 0.21
N GLY A 168 7.99 -0.20 -0.64
CA GLY A 168 7.48 0.98 -1.33
C GLY A 168 6.65 1.83 -0.37
N ILE A 169 5.41 1.43 -0.16
CA ILE A 169 4.49 2.08 0.77
C ILE A 169 3.96 1.07 1.78
N ASP A 170 4.27 1.29 3.05
CA ASP A 170 3.65 0.60 4.19
C ASP A 170 2.70 1.52 4.93
N LEU A 171 1.55 0.99 5.36
CA LEU A 171 0.64 1.73 6.23
C LEU A 171 0.06 0.91 7.39
N VAL A 172 0.03 1.54 8.57
CA VAL A 172 -0.77 1.17 9.75
C VAL A 172 -1.64 2.39 10.02
N SER A 173 -2.83 2.52 9.44
CA SER A 173 -3.56 3.81 9.44
C SER A 173 -5.05 3.65 9.15
N ASN A 174 -5.83 4.73 9.27
CA ASN A 174 -7.29 4.71 9.05
C ASN A 174 -7.73 5.77 8.03
N ASN A 175 -8.75 5.48 7.22
CA ASN A 175 -9.29 6.39 6.21
C ASN A 175 -8.19 6.95 5.28
N ILE A 176 -7.55 6.07 4.52
CA ILE A 176 -6.43 6.41 3.63
C ILE A 176 -6.79 6.05 2.19
N HIS A 177 -6.52 6.96 1.27
CA HIS A 177 -6.64 6.76 -0.17
C HIS A 177 -5.25 6.82 -0.81
N ILE A 178 -4.86 5.77 -1.52
CA ILE A 178 -3.59 5.69 -2.25
C ILE A 178 -3.91 5.41 -3.71
N HIS A 179 -3.53 6.31 -4.61
CA HIS A 179 -3.83 6.11 -6.03
C HIS A 179 -2.81 6.71 -6.99
N ASP A 180 -2.74 6.17 -8.21
CA ASP A 180 -1.86 6.68 -9.27
C ASP A 180 -0.38 6.70 -8.85
N VAL A 181 0.09 5.56 -8.33
CA VAL A 181 1.48 5.36 -7.87
C VAL A 181 2.16 4.25 -8.66
N MET A 182 3.39 4.50 -9.11
CA MET A 182 4.28 3.49 -9.68
C MET A 182 5.39 3.12 -8.70
N ILE A 183 5.61 1.82 -8.48
CA ILE A 183 6.63 1.31 -7.56
C ILE A 183 7.49 0.25 -8.26
N THR A 184 8.82 0.41 -8.16
CA THR A 184 9.82 -0.56 -8.58
C THR A 184 10.74 -0.89 -7.41
N ASN A 185 10.81 -2.15 -7.00
CA ASN A 185 11.62 -2.66 -5.88
C ASN A 185 11.64 -4.22 -5.90
N LYS A 186 11.94 -4.89 -4.77
CA LYS A 186 11.73 -6.35 -4.66
C LYS A 186 11.04 -6.79 -3.38
N ASP A 187 10.39 -5.83 -2.71
CA ASP A 187 9.53 -6.05 -1.55
C ASP A 187 8.18 -5.33 -1.74
N GLU A 188 7.50 -4.98 -0.66
CA GLU A 188 6.15 -4.41 -0.66
C GLU A 188 5.95 -3.35 -1.75
N CYS A 189 4.90 -3.51 -2.55
CA CYS A 189 4.40 -2.44 -3.41
C CYS A 189 3.63 -1.44 -2.53
N VAL A 190 2.31 -1.59 -2.43
CA VAL A 190 1.49 -0.92 -1.40
C VAL A 190 0.96 -1.99 -0.45
N THR A 191 1.35 -1.94 0.83
CA THR A 191 1.04 -2.97 1.82
C THR A 191 0.38 -2.43 3.08
N VAL A 192 -0.81 -2.95 3.39
CA VAL A 192 -1.54 -2.64 4.63
C VAL A 192 -1.04 -3.52 5.75
N LYS A 193 -0.76 -2.90 6.90
CA LYS A 193 -0.34 -3.53 8.14
C LYS A 193 -1.42 -3.31 9.21
N SER A 194 -1.31 -4.01 10.34
CA SER A 194 -2.31 -3.98 11.43
C SER A 194 -1.92 -3.00 12.54
N PRO A 195 -2.89 -2.32 13.18
CA PRO A 195 -4.31 -2.21 12.81
C PRO A 195 -4.55 -1.17 11.71
N SER A 196 -5.55 -1.39 10.86
CA SER A 196 -5.95 -0.42 9.81
C SER A 196 -7.43 -0.55 9.46
N LYS A 197 -8.08 0.55 9.07
CA LYS A 197 -9.50 0.53 8.72
C LYS A 197 -9.83 1.54 7.61
N ASN A 198 -10.77 1.22 6.73
CA ASN A 198 -11.24 2.13 5.67
C ASN A 198 -10.10 2.55 4.74
N ILE A 199 -9.52 1.57 4.04
CA ILE A 199 -8.39 1.80 3.13
C ILE A 199 -8.83 1.60 1.68
N LEU A 200 -8.52 2.56 0.83
CA LEU A 200 -8.71 2.48 -0.61
C LEU A 200 -7.36 2.59 -1.32
N VAL A 201 -6.99 1.55 -2.06
CA VAL A 201 -5.82 1.54 -2.93
C VAL A 201 -6.27 1.31 -4.36
N GLU A 202 -5.96 2.22 -5.28
CA GLU A 202 -6.34 2.05 -6.68
C GLU A 202 -5.37 2.62 -7.71
N ASN A 203 -5.43 2.12 -8.95
CA ASN A 203 -4.57 2.60 -10.04
C ASN A 203 -3.07 2.51 -9.69
N ILE A 204 -2.64 1.36 -9.20
CA ILE A 204 -1.25 1.12 -8.80
C ILE A 204 -0.53 0.34 -9.90
N TYR A 205 0.69 0.78 -10.21
CA TYR A 205 1.61 0.04 -11.06
C TYR A 205 2.79 -0.50 -10.25
N CYS A 206 2.71 -1.79 -9.88
CA CYS A 206 3.84 -2.53 -9.32
C CYS A 206 4.74 -3.01 -10.47
N ASN A 207 5.72 -2.19 -10.84
CA ASN A 207 6.59 -2.38 -11.98
C ASN A 207 7.91 -3.03 -11.53
N TRP A 208 7.97 -4.36 -11.56
CA TRP A 208 9.07 -5.14 -10.99
C TRP A 208 9.19 -4.85 -9.50
N SER A 209 8.36 -5.50 -8.70
CA SER A 209 8.20 -5.27 -7.26
C SER A 209 8.20 -6.60 -6.50
N GLY A 210 8.05 -6.59 -5.18
CA GLY A 210 7.49 -7.74 -4.47
C GLY A 210 6.01 -7.92 -4.79
N GLY A 211 5.27 -6.82 -4.96
CA GLY A 211 3.82 -6.83 -5.16
C GLY A 211 3.08 -6.33 -3.91
N SER A 212 1.78 -6.05 -4.05
CA SER A 212 0.98 -5.59 -2.92
C SER A 212 0.66 -6.72 -1.94
N ALA A 213 0.46 -6.36 -0.68
CA ALA A 213 0.12 -7.33 0.35
C ALA A 213 -0.73 -6.76 1.48
N ILE A 214 -1.18 -7.65 2.36
CA ILE A 214 -1.62 -7.34 3.73
C ILE A 214 -0.79 -8.20 4.70
N GLY A 215 -0.17 -7.56 5.69
CA GLY A 215 0.64 -8.20 6.72
C GLY A 215 2.14 -7.94 6.60
N SER A 216 3.01 -8.66 7.32
CA SER A 216 2.70 -9.83 8.15
C SER A 216 1.74 -9.54 9.30
N LEU A 217 0.79 -10.45 9.53
CA LEU A 217 -0.22 -10.31 10.57
C LEU A 217 0.10 -11.15 11.82
N GLY A 218 -0.27 -10.63 13.00
CA GLY A 218 -0.17 -11.25 14.33
C GLY A 218 0.35 -10.26 15.40
N THR A 219 0.06 -10.36 16.71
CA THR A 219 -1.04 -11.04 17.44
C THR A 219 -2.12 -9.99 17.77
N GLY A 220 -3.41 -10.33 17.61
CA GLY A 220 -4.56 -9.47 17.93
C GLY A 220 -5.04 -8.58 16.77
N THR A 221 -4.67 -8.93 15.55
CA THR A 221 -4.90 -8.19 14.29
C THR A 221 -6.31 -7.61 14.18
N ALA A 222 -6.43 -6.37 13.74
CA ALA A 222 -7.71 -5.68 13.59
C ALA A 222 -7.67 -4.86 12.31
N ILE A 223 -8.07 -5.48 11.20
CA ILE A 223 -8.15 -4.81 9.91
C ILE A 223 -9.55 -5.01 9.31
N SER A 224 -10.20 -3.92 8.86
CA SER A 224 -11.46 -4.04 8.12
C SER A 224 -11.69 -2.96 7.08
N GLN A 225 -12.54 -3.26 6.09
CA GLN A 225 -12.92 -2.38 4.98
C GLN A 225 -11.69 -1.93 4.16
N VAL A 226 -11.08 -2.89 3.46
CA VAL A 226 -9.92 -2.66 2.60
C VAL A 226 -10.29 -2.95 1.15
N VAL A 227 -10.07 -2.00 0.27
CA VAL A 227 -10.30 -2.16 -1.17
C VAL A 227 -8.99 -1.94 -1.91
N TYR A 228 -8.61 -2.91 -2.73
CA TYR A 228 -7.63 -2.75 -3.79
C TYR A 228 -8.33 -2.90 -5.14
N ARG A 229 -8.17 -1.92 -6.02
CA ARG A 229 -8.76 -2.00 -7.37
C ARG A 229 -7.89 -1.42 -8.47
N ASN A 230 -7.99 -1.97 -9.68
CA ASN A 230 -7.23 -1.49 -10.85
C ASN A 230 -5.72 -1.55 -10.59
N ILE A 231 -5.22 -2.73 -10.26
CA ILE A 231 -3.81 -2.95 -9.92
C ILE A 231 -3.14 -3.68 -11.09
N TYR A 232 -2.07 -3.11 -11.63
CA TYR A 232 -1.24 -3.76 -12.64
C TYR A 232 0.10 -4.17 -12.04
N THR A 233 0.42 -5.45 -12.12
CA THR A 233 1.62 -6.03 -11.52
C THR A 233 2.46 -6.76 -12.56
N TRP A 234 3.69 -6.32 -12.75
CA TRP A 234 4.64 -6.87 -13.70
C TRP A 234 5.88 -7.41 -12.99
N LYS A 235 6.32 -8.63 -13.35
CA LYS A 235 7.58 -9.23 -12.88
C LYS A 235 7.80 -9.17 -11.36
N SER A 236 6.73 -9.38 -10.61
CA SER A 236 6.74 -9.28 -9.16
C SER A 236 6.70 -10.63 -8.46
N ASN A 237 6.85 -10.65 -7.14
CA ASN A 237 6.75 -11.90 -6.38
C ASN A 237 5.29 -12.40 -6.35
N GLN A 238 4.32 -11.50 -6.19
CA GLN A 238 2.89 -11.81 -6.25
C GLN A 238 2.09 -10.67 -6.92
N MET A 239 0.87 -10.95 -7.36
CA MET A 239 -0.12 -9.88 -7.63
C MET A 239 -0.68 -9.33 -6.33
N PHE A 240 -1.07 -10.20 -5.40
CA PHE A 240 -1.46 -9.84 -4.04
C PHE A 240 -1.19 -10.98 -3.06
N MET A 241 -0.68 -10.66 -1.87
CA MET A 241 -0.44 -11.64 -0.82
C MET A 241 -1.09 -11.23 0.50
N ILE A 242 -1.64 -12.18 1.24
CA ILE A 242 -1.97 -12.01 2.66
C ILE A 242 -1.09 -12.96 3.44
N LYS A 243 -0.29 -12.44 4.37
CA LYS A 243 0.74 -13.23 5.08
C LYS A 243 0.53 -13.20 6.60
N SER A 244 0.41 -14.38 7.21
CA SER A 244 0.42 -14.57 8.66
C SER A 244 1.04 -15.91 9.03
N ASN A 245 1.34 -16.14 10.32
CA ASN A 245 1.74 -17.44 10.85
C ASN A 245 1.32 -17.52 12.32
N GLY A 246 0.16 -18.12 12.58
CA GLY A 246 -0.51 -18.05 13.88
C GLY A 246 -1.12 -16.68 14.18
N GLY A 247 -1.06 -16.24 15.44
CA GLY A 247 -1.70 -15.00 15.89
C GLY A 247 -3.20 -15.12 16.15
N SER A 248 -3.90 -13.98 16.22
CA SER A 248 -5.33 -13.88 16.53
C SER A 248 -5.94 -12.59 15.97
N GLY A 249 -7.23 -12.36 16.16
CA GLY A 249 -7.95 -11.18 15.68
C GLY A 249 -8.63 -11.43 14.33
N TYR A 250 -8.87 -10.37 13.55
CA TYR A 250 -9.59 -10.42 12.28
C TYR A 250 -8.94 -9.57 11.17
N LEU A 251 -9.15 -10.05 9.94
CA LEU A 251 -9.07 -9.27 8.71
C LEU A 251 -10.37 -9.54 7.93
N GLU A 252 -11.22 -8.53 7.83
CA GLU A 252 -12.56 -8.69 7.25
C GLU A 252 -12.94 -7.57 6.27
N ASP A 253 -13.97 -7.81 5.46
CA ASP A 253 -14.51 -6.84 4.50
C ASP A 253 -13.45 -6.37 3.49
N VAL A 254 -12.87 -7.33 2.76
CA VAL A 254 -11.79 -7.06 1.79
C VAL A 254 -12.28 -7.25 0.36
N VAL A 255 -12.06 -6.26 -0.49
CA VAL A 255 -12.34 -6.33 -1.93
C VAL A 255 -11.04 -6.20 -2.71
N LEU A 256 -10.71 -7.21 -3.52
CA LEU A 256 -9.59 -7.22 -4.44
C LEU A 256 -10.10 -7.38 -5.88
N GLU A 257 -10.23 -6.27 -6.61
CA GLU A 257 -10.87 -6.29 -7.93
C GLU A 257 -10.03 -5.68 -9.05
N ASN A 258 -10.24 -6.15 -10.30
CA ASN A 258 -9.59 -5.59 -11.48
C ASN A 258 -8.06 -5.63 -11.38
N PHE A 259 -7.49 -6.81 -11.18
CA PHE A 259 -6.05 -7.00 -11.20
C PHE A 259 -5.60 -7.54 -12.56
N ILE A 260 -4.48 -7.03 -13.06
CA ILE A 260 -3.78 -7.58 -14.23
C ILE A 260 -2.35 -7.93 -13.83
N GLY A 261 -1.93 -9.16 -14.14
CA GLY A 261 -0.60 -9.66 -13.80
C GLY A 261 0.12 -10.28 -14.98
N HIS A 262 1.43 -10.05 -15.10
CA HIS A 262 2.29 -10.74 -16.04
C HIS A 262 3.69 -10.99 -15.46
N GLY A 263 4.30 -12.14 -15.74
CA GLY A 263 5.64 -12.52 -15.30
C GLY A 263 5.82 -12.65 -13.79
N ASN A 264 4.72 -12.70 -13.03
CA ASN A 264 4.75 -12.79 -11.58
C ASN A 264 5.03 -14.24 -11.13
N ALA A 265 5.62 -14.41 -9.95
CA ALA A 265 5.84 -15.75 -9.40
C ALA A 265 4.56 -16.36 -8.82
N TRP A 266 3.76 -15.57 -8.11
CA TRP A 266 2.42 -15.91 -7.65
C TRP A 266 1.39 -14.93 -8.23
N SER A 267 0.15 -15.39 -8.32
CA SER A 267 -1.00 -14.53 -8.60
C SER A 267 -1.66 -14.13 -7.27
N LEU A 268 -2.69 -14.85 -6.83
CA LEU A 268 -3.31 -14.68 -5.50
C LEU A 268 -2.66 -15.63 -4.49
N ASP A 269 -2.02 -15.09 -3.46
CA ASP A 269 -1.35 -15.88 -2.41
C ASP A 269 -1.86 -15.53 -1.00
N ILE A 270 -2.83 -16.28 -0.50
CA ILE A 270 -3.26 -16.19 0.90
C ILE A 270 -2.51 -17.27 1.68
N ASP A 271 -1.59 -16.86 2.54
CA ASP A 271 -0.69 -17.77 3.26
C ASP A 271 -0.66 -17.47 4.76
N GLN A 272 -1.42 -18.25 5.52
CA GLN A 272 -1.45 -18.20 6.99
C GLN A 272 -0.43 -19.11 7.67
N GLU A 273 0.44 -19.78 6.89
CA GLU A 273 1.60 -20.53 7.36
C GLU A 273 2.88 -19.96 6.72
N TRP A 274 2.96 -18.63 6.61
CA TRP A 274 4.01 -17.95 5.88
C TRP A 274 5.38 -18.22 6.52
N SER A 275 6.22 -18.99 5.81
CA SER A 275 7.47 -19.55 6.34
C SER A 275 8.58 -18.53 6.58
N SER A 276 8.46 -17.32 6.01
CA SER A 276 9.43 -16.23 6.22
C SER A 276 9.16 -15.42 7.49
N MET A 277 8.13 -15.74 8.26
CA MET A 277 7.96 -15.25 9.63
C MET A 277 7.94 -16.41 10.62
N SER A 278 8.42 -16.13 11.83
CA SER A 278 8.27 -17.07 12.95
C SER A 278 6.80 -17.24 13.31
N LYS A 279 6.43 -18.46 13.71
CA LYS A 279 5.09 -18.75 14.22
C LYS A 279 4.81 -17.95 15.48
N ILE A 280 3.68 -17.26 15.48
CA ILE A 280 3.16 -16.49 16.59
C ILE A 280 2.11 -17.33 17.32
N GLU A 281 2.05 -17.25 18.65
CA GLU A 281 1.04 -17.96 19.43
C GLU A 281 -0.39 -17.52 19.05
N GLY A 282 -1.30 -18.50 18.94
CA GLY A 282 -2.70 -18.31 18.63
C GLY A 282 -3.18 -19.20 17.49
N ASN A 283 -4.51 -19.23 17.30
CA ASN A 283 -5.17 -20.12 16.34
C ASN A 283 -5.06 -19.67 14.87
N GLY A 284 -4.57 -18.44 14.64
CA GLY A 284 -4.62 -17.78 13.34
C GLY A 284 -5.48 -16.53 13.38
N VAL A 285 -5.21 -15.61 12.46
CA VAL A 285 -6.08 -14.44 12.21
C VAL A 285 -7.32 -14.92 11.47
N GLN A 286 -8.53 -14.56 11.94
CA GLN A 286 -9.75 -14.88 11.22
C GLN A 286 -9.83 -14.05 9.94
N LEU A 287 -9.86 -14.73 8.78
CA LEU A 287 -10.09 -14.08 7.49
C LEU A 287 -11.55 -14.31 7.09
N SER A 288 -12.31 -13.23 6.88
CA SER A 288 -13.74 -13.30 6.57
C SER A 288 -14.20 -12.24 5.56
N ASN A 289 -15.28 -12.53 4.83
CA ASN A 289 -15.92 -11.62 3.88
C ASN A 289 -14.97 -11.01 2.84
N PHE A 290 -14.44 -11.88 1.97
CA PHE A 290 -13.55 -11.51 0.88
C PHE A 290 -14.28 -11.54 -0.45
N THR A 291 -14.17 -10.48 -1.24
CA THR A 291 -14.58 -10.45 -2.65
C THR A 291 -13.37 -10.26 -3.54
N ILE A 292 -13.02 -11.30 -4.29
CA ILE A 292 -11.93 -11.29 -5.27
C ILE A 292 -12.54 -11.45 -6.64
N ARG A 293 -12.39 -10.45 -7.52
CA ARG A 293 -13.07 -10.48 -8.82
C ARG A 293 -12.32 -9.83 -9.97
N ASN A 294 -12.54 -10.38 -11.17
CA ASN A 294 -12.00 -9.84 -12.41
C ASN A 294 -10.46 -9.73 -12.40
N TRP A 295 -9.80 -10.86 -12.22
CA TRP A 295 -8.34 -10.98 -12.30
C TRP A 295 -7.97 -11.61 -13.63
N LYS A 296 -7.00 -11.02 -14.35
CA LYS A 296 -6.60 -11.48 -15.68
C LYS A 296 -5.09 -11.43 -15.88
N GLY A 297 -4.58 -12.29 -16.76
CA GLY A 297 -3.20 -12.21 -17.23
C GLY A 297 -2.48 -13.54 -17.14
N THR A 298 -1.18 -13.49 -16.87
CA THR A 298 -0.31 -14.65 -16.86
C THR A 298 0.65 -14.68 -15.68
N GLU A 299 1.10 -15.88 -15.32
CA GLU A 299 2.13 -16.08 -14.30
C GLU A 299 3.25 -16.98 -14.79
N ALA A 300 4.45 -16.81 -14.24
CA ALA A 300 5.66 -17.40 -14.79
C ALA A 300 5.59 -18.94 -14.88
N ASN A 301 5.06 -19.60 -13.85
CA ASN A 301 4.94 -21.07 -13.80
C ASN A 301 3.80 -21.51 -12.87
N GLY A 302 2.59 -21.58 -13.44
CA GLY A 302 1.37 -21.96 -12.72
C GLY A 302 1.38 -23.40 -12.19
N ALA A 303 2.14 -24.31 -12.82
CA ALA A 303 2.25 -25.69 -12.36
C ALA A 303 3.06 -25.83 -11.06
N SER A 304 4.02 -24.93 -10.82
CA SER A 304 4.81 -24.90 -9.58
C SER A 304 4.16 -24.06 -8.49
N ARG A 305 3.38 -23.05 -8.88
CA ARG A 305 2.73 -22.09 -8.00
C ARG A 305 1.34 -21.88 -8.57
N GLY A 306 0.33 -22.51 -7.97
CA GLY A 306 -1.03 -22.38 -8.48
C GLY A 306 -1.48 -20.90 -8.49
N PRO A 307 -2.21 -20.42 -9.51
CA PRO A 307 -2.68 -19.04 -9.57
C PRO A 307 -3.55 -18.59 -8.39
N ILE A 308 -4.17 -19.55 -7.72
CA ILE A 308 -4.95 -19.34 -6.52
C ILE A 308 -4.35 -20.23 -5.44
N LYS A 309 -3.70 -19.61 -4.46
CA LYS A 309 -3.32 -20.26 -3.21
C LYS A 309 -4.15 -19.68 -2.08
N LEU A 310 -4.94 -20.55 -1.44
CA LEU A 310 -5.72 -20.25 -0.24
C LEU A 310 -5.28 -21.21 0.86
N ASN A 311 -4.21 -20.87 1.56
CA ASN A 311 -3.65 -21.64 2.66
C ASN A 311 -4.05 -20.98 3.99
N CYS A 312 -5.24 -21.30 4.48
CA CYS A 312 -5.78 -20.73 5.72
C CYS A 312 -5.35 -21.55 6.94
N ALA A 313 -5.30 -20.90 8.11
CA ALA A 313 -4.90 -21.57 9.34
C ALA A 313 -5.99 -22.55 9.80
N ASP A 314 -5.63 -23.77 10.16
CA ASP A 314 -6.59 -24.79 10.63
C ASP A 314 -7.38 -24.33 11.86
N GLY A 315 -6.76 -23.53 12.74
CA GLY A 315 -7.39 -22.98 13.94
C GLY A 315 -8.28 -21.76 13.69
N ALA A 316 -8.20 -21.13 12.51
CA ALA A 316 -9.02 -20.00 12.10
C ALA A 316 -9.36 -20.11 10.59
N PRO A 317 -10.20 -21.09 10.19
CA PRO A 317 -10.51 -21.31 8.78
C PRO A 317 -11.12 -20.07 8.13
N CYS A 318 -10.71 -19.78 6.89
CA CYS A 318 -11.28 -18.69 6.10
C CYS A 318 -12.79 -18.88 5.85
N THR A 319 -13.59 -17.82 6.00
CA THR A 319 -15.04 -17.84 5.75
C THR A 319 -15.46 -16.78 4.74
N ASP A 320 -16.54 -17.03 3.99
CA ASP A 320 -17.15 -16.06 3.08
C ASP A 320 -16.20 -15.47 2.03
N PHE A 321 -15.35 -16.34 1.45
CA PHE A 321 -14.54 -16.00 0.28
C PHE A 321 -15.33 -16.19 -1.01
N LYS A 322 -15.45 -15.13 -1.79
CA LYS A 322 -16.07 -15.15 -3.12
C LYS A 322 -15.02 -14.81 -4.18
N ILE A 323 -14.66 -15.80 -4.99
CA ILE A 323 -13.77 -15.64 -6.13
C ILE A 323 -14.58 -15.78 -7.42
N THR A 324 -14.57 -14.76 -8.27
CA THR A 324 -15.34 -14.72 -9.53
C THR A 324 -14.51 -14.11 -10.66
N ASP A 325 -14.64 -14.58 -11.89
CA ASP A 325 -13.92 -14.05 -13.06
C ASP A 325 -12.39 -13.99 -12.87
N PHE A 326 -11.81 -15.08 -12.36
CA PHE A 326 -10.37 -15.25 -12.16
C PHE A 326 -9.78 -16.05 -13.33
N ALA A 327 -9.15 -15.37 -14.28
CA ALA A 327 -8.66 -15.91 -15.53
C ALA A 327 -7.15 -15.66 -15.68
N MET A 328 -6.35 -16.45 -14.95
CA MET A 328 -4.90 -16.48 -15.05
C MET A 328 -4.44 -17.71 -15.83
N TRP A 329 -3.37 -17.57 -16.62
CA TRP A 329 -2.75 -18.68 -17.35
C TRP A 329 -1.23 -18.73 -17.17
N THR A 330 -0.67 -19.94 -17.10
CA THR A 330 0.78 -20.13 -17.03
C THR A 330 1.51 -19.65 -18.30
N GLU A 331 2.64 -18.99 -18.14
CA GLU A 331 3.53 -18.59 -19.24
C GLU A 331 4.41 -19.75 -19.71
N THR A 332 4.63 -20.74 -18.85
CA THR A 332 5.43 -21.93 -19.13
C THR A 332 4.63 -23.21 -18.92
N GLY A 333 4.76 -24.16 -19.85
CA GLY A 333 4.00 -25.41 -19.81
C GLY A 333 2.57 -25.26 -20.33
N ASN A 334 1.74 -26.26 -20.02
CA ASN A 334 0.36 -26.39 -20.53
C ASN A 334 -0.64 -26.79 -19.44
N LYS A 335 -0.28 -26.62 -18.16
CA LYS A 335 -1.10 -26.92 -16.99
C LYS A 335 -0.73 -26.02 -15.81
N GLN A 336 -1.64 -25.86 -14.86
CA GLN A 336 -1.49 -25.15 -13.59
C GLN A 336 -2.39 -25.77 -12.52
#